data_AF-A0A353YET8-F1
#
_entry.id   AF-A0A353YET8-F1
#
_cell.length_a   1.000
_cell.length_b   1.000
_cell.length_c   1.000
_cell.angle_alpha   90.00
_cell.angle_beta   90.00
_cell.angle_gamma   90.00
#
_symmetry.space_group_name_H-M   'P 1'
#
loop_
_entity.id
_entity.type
_entity.pdbx_description
1 polymer ?
#
loop_
_entity_poly.entity_id
_entity_poly.type
_entity_poly.pdbx_seq_one_letter_code
_entity_poly.pdbx_strand_id
1 'polypeptide(L)' 'MTKLMEKALEAVRRLPPDSQDEIARAMLTLAGEDEPEPIDAAHLSDVLESLAQAQRRRFATDAEVEAAFRRFEA' A
#
# COMPACT_ATOMS: atom_id res chain seq x y z
N MET A 1 19.04 -16.76 -12.53
CA MET A 1 17.89 -15.85 -12.70
C MET A 1 17.42 -15.93 -14.15
N THR A 2 16.24 -15.43 -14.52
CA THR A 2 15.88 -15.36 -15.95
C THR A 2 16.61 -14.19 -16.60
N LYS A 3 16.88 -14.27 -17.91
CA LYS A 3 17.52 -13.17 -18.67
C LYS A 3 16.78 -11.83 -18.52
N LEU A 4 15.45 -11.89 -18.41
CA LEU A 4 14.61 -10.72 -18.19
C LEU A 4 14.83 -10.13 -16.79
N MET A 5 14.90 -10.98 -15.77
CA MET A 5 15.14 -10.53 -14.39
C MET A 5 16.54 -9.92 -14.22
N GLU A 6 17.55 -10.48 -14.91
CA GLU A 6 18.92 -9.93 -14.89
C GLU A 6 18.95 -8.51 -15.45
N LYS A 7 18.34 -8.30 -16.62
CA LYS A 7 18.20 -6.98 -17.23
C LYS A 7 17.43 -6.00 -16.35
N ALA A 8 16.36 -6.46 -15.69
CA ALA A 8 15.59 -5.63 -14.77
C ALA A 8 16.45 -5.18 -13.58
N LEU A 9 17.19 -6.10 -12.95
CA LEU A 9 18.07 -5.77 -11.83
C LEU A 9 19.20 -4.80 -12.23
N GLU A 10 19.78 -4.97 -13.41
CA GLU A 10 20.77 -4.03 -13.95
C GLU A 10 20.21 -2.61 -14.16
N ALA A 11 18.95 -2.51 -14.58
CA ALA A 11 18.28 -1.22 -14.73
C ALA A 11 18.01 -0.57 -13.36
N VAL A 12 17.49 -1.35 -12.40
CA VAL A 12 17.20 -0.89 -11.04
C VAL A 12 18.46 -0.38 -10.34
N ARG A 13 19.60 -1.07 -10.47
CA ARG A 13 20.90 -0.68 -9.87
C ARG A 13 21.38 0.72 -10.28
N ARG A 14 20.87 1.30 -11.36
CA ARG A 14 21.25 2.64 -11.85
C ARG A 14 20.35 3.75 -11.31
N LEU A 15 19.27 3.41 -10.59
CA LEU A 15 18.34 4.37 -10.01
C LEU A 15 18.87 4.94 -8.68
N PRO A 16 18.33 6.07 -8.20
CA PRO A 16 18.59 6.54 -6.83
C PRO A 16 18.17 5.50 -5.78
N PRO A 17 18.79 5.50 -4.57
CA PRO A 17 18.51 4.52 -3.53
C PRO A 17 17.01 4.38 -3.18
N ASP A 18 16.30 5.48 -3.00
CA ASP A 18 14.87 5.44 -2.64
C ASP A 18 14.02 4.70 -3.68
N SER A 19 14.30 4.91 -4.97
CA SER A 19 13.62 4.20 -6.05
C SER A 19 14.01 2.72 -6.13
N GLN A 20 15.25 2.36 -5.76
CA GLN A 20 15.64 0.96 -5.66
C GLN A 20 14.84 0.26 -4.56
N ASP A 21 14.70 0.91 -3.41
CA ASP A 21 13.97 0.39 -2.25
C ASP A 21 12.46 0.25 -2.52
N GLU A 22 11.84 1.20 -3.23
CA GLU A 22 10.44 1.09 -3.65
C GLU A 22 10.20 -0.14 -4.55
N ILE A 23 11.08 -0.34 -5.53
CA ILE A 23 10.99 -1.50 -6.43
C ILE A 23 11.25 -2.80 -5.68
N ALA A 24 12.22 -2.81 -4.75
CA ALA A 24 12.50 -3.96 -3.90
C ALA A 24 11.28 -4.34 -3.05
N ARG A 25 10.64 -3.36 -2.39
CA ARG A 25 9.39 -3.59 -1.64
C ARG A 25 8.31 -4.21 -2.53
N ALA A 26 8.04 -3.64 -3.69
CA ALA A 26 7.04 -4.19 -4.62
C ALA A 26 7.36 -5.63 -5.05
N MET A 27 8.63 -5.96 -5.30
CA MET A 27 9.05 -7.33 -5.62
C MET A 27 8.84 -8.29 -4.44
N LEU A 28 9.18 -7.88 -3.22
CA LEU A 28 8.97 -8.68 -2.01
C LEU A 28 7.47 -8.91 -1.74
N THR A 29 6.64 -7.87 -1.88
CA THR A 29 5.18 -7.99 -1.76
C THR A 29 4.62 -8.98 -2.79
N LEU A 30 5.07 -8.90 -4.06
CA LEU A 30 4.64 -9.83 -5.11
C LEU A 30 5.14 -11.26 -4.90
N ALA A 31 6.32 -11.42 -4.29
CA ALA A 31 6.88 -12.72 -3.94
C ALA A 31 6.22 -13.33 -2.69
N GLY A 32 5.41 -12.56 -1.95
CA GLY A 32 4.86 -12.97 -0.65
C GLY A 32 5.90 -12.99 0.47
N GLU A 33 7.03 -12.32 0.27
CA GLU A 33 8.14 -12.18 1.24
C GLU A 33 8.03 -10.89 2.05
N ASP A 34 7.06 -10.03 1.73
CA ASP A 34 6.67 -8.89 2.55
C ASP A 34 5.55 -9.36 3.48
N GLU A 35 5.84 -9.47 4.76
CA GLU A 35 4.80 -9.75 5.76
C GLU A 35 3.89 -8.52 5.85
N PRO A 36 2.56 -8.66 5.71
CA PRO A 36 1.65 -7.55 5.96
C PRO A 36 1.90 -7.00 7.35
N GLU A 37 1.90 -5.66 7.49
CA GLU A 37 1.95 -5.07 8.82
C GLU A 37 0.80 -5.63 9.67
N PRO A 38 1.09 -6.11 10.90
CA PRO A 38 0.08 -6.68 11.75
C PRO A 38 -0.95 -5.59 12.11
N ILE A 39 -2.20 -5.83 11.76
CA ILE A 39 -3.33 -4.98 12.15
C ILE A 39 -3.78 -5.41 13.54
N ASP A 40 -4.00 -4.45 14.45
CA ASP A 40 -4.68 -4.74 15.72
C ASP A 40 -6.04 -5.39 15.41
N ALA A 41 -6.31 -6.55 16.01
CA ALA A 41 -7.56 -7.28 15.81
C ALA A 41 -8.80 -6.41 16.12
N ALA A 42 -8.66 -5.39 16.98
CA ALA A 42 -9.71 -4.42 17.27
C ALA A 42 -10.12 -3.58 16.05
N HIS A 43 -9.25 -3.39 15.06
CA HIS A 43 -9.51 -2.61 13.85
C HIS A 43 -10.01 -3.45 12.66
N LEU A 44 -9.98 -4.79 12.76
CA LEU A 44 -10.32 -5.67 11.64
C LEU A 44 -11.76 -5.47 11.15
N SER A 45 -12.72 -5.24 12.06
CA SER A 45 -14.11 -4.99 11.69
C SER A 45 -14.25 -3.77 10.79
N ASP A 46 -13.53 -2.70 11.12
CA ASP A 46 -13.62 -1.41 10.43
C ASP A 46 -13.03 -1.52 9.01
N VAL A 47 -11.94 -2.29 8.86
CA VAL A 47 -11.33 -2.59 7.56
C VAL A 47 -12.29 -3.40 6.68
N LEU A 48 -12.91 -4.45 7.23
CA LEU A 48 -13.87 -5.27 6.49
C LEU A 48 -15.10 -4.48 6.07
N GLU A 49 -15.60 -3.60 6.93
CA GLU A 49 -16.70 -2.69 6.59
C GLU A 49 -16.30 -1.76 5.43
N SER A 50 -15.13 -1.12 5.52
CA SER A 50 -14.61 -0.23 4.47
C SER A 50 -14.50 -0.92 3.11
N LEU A 51 -13.94 -2.14 3.06
CA LEU A 51 -13.86 -2.93 1.84
C LEU A 51 -15.24 -3.26 1.26
N ALA A 52 -16.21 -3.58 2.13
CA ALA A 52 -17.58 -3.87 1.73
C ALA A 52 -18.31 -2.61 1.19
N GLN A 53 -17.99 -1.42 1.68
CA GLN A 53 -18.48 -0.14 1.14
C GLN A 53 -17.83 0.16 -0.22
N ALA A 54 -16.52 -0.05 -0.36
CA ALA A 54 -15.78 0.15 -1.61
C ALA A 54 -16.29 -0.73 -2.76
N GLN A 55 -16.57 -2.02 -2.50
CA GLN A 55 -17.19 -2.91 -3.49
C GLN A 55 -18.54 -2.39 -4.02
N ARG A 56 -19.26 -1.64 -3.18
CA ARG A 56 -20.55 -1.02 -3.52
C ARG A 56 -20.41 0.41 -4.01
N ARG A 57 -19.18 0.89 -4.22
CA ARG A 57 -18.84 2.29 -4.59
C ARG A 57 -19.42 3.33 -3.65
N ARG A 58 -19.52 3.02 -2.36
CA ARG A 58 -19.93 3.96 -1.31
C ARG A 58 -18.70 4.59 -0.71
N PHE A 59 -18.18 5.60 -1.39
CA PHE A 59 -17.06 6.40 -0.89
C PHE A 59 -17.60 7.66 -0.20
N ALA A 60 -16.90 8.13 0.82
CA ALA A 60 -17.14 9.45 1.39
C ALA A 60 -16.87 10.53 0.33
N THR A 61 -17.64 11.61 0.40
CA THR A 61 -17.38 12.84 -0.37
C THR A 61 -16.19 13.60 0.22
N ASP A 62 -15.57 14.46 -0.59
CA ASP A 62 -14.45 15.28 -0.14
C ASP A 62 -14.78 16.11 1.11
N ALA A 63 -16.01 16.63 1.20
CA ALA A 63 -16.49 17.39 2.35
C ALA A 63 -16.61 16.54 3.63
N GLU A 64 -17.04 15.29 3.51
CA GLU A 64 -17.12 14.35 4.64
C GLU A 64 -15.71 13.94 5.11
N VAL A 65 -14.78 13.75 4.18
CA VAL A 65 -13.38 13.49 4.49
C VAL A 65 -12.76 14.69 5.21
N GLU A 66 -12.93 15.90 4.69
CA GLU A 66 -12.42 17.13 5.32
C GLU A 66 -12.99 17.30 6.74
N ALA A 67 -14.31 17.14 6.91
CA ALA A 67 -14.94 17.22 8.22
C ALA A 67 -14.40 16.16 9.21
N ALA A 68 -14.07 14.96 8.72
CA ALA A 68 -13.47 13.93 9.54
C ALA A 68 -12.07 14.31 10.03
N PHE A 69 -11.22 14.89 9.18
CA PHE A 69 -9.85 15.25 9.53
C PHE A 69 -9.73 16.46 10.46
N ARG A 70 -10.67 17.42 10.40
CA ARG A 70 -10.70 18.59 11.30
C ARG A 70 -10.68 18.23 12.79
N ARG A 71 -11.12 17.04 13.18
CA ARG A 71 -11.09 16.58 14.58
C ARG A 71 -9.67 16.44 15.16
N PHE A 72 -8.65 16.41 14.31
CA PHE A 72 -7.24 16.22 14.67
C PHE A 72 -6.40 17.50 14.54
N GLU A 73 -7.00 18.64 14.19
CA GLU A 73 -6.30 19.92 14.01
C GLU A 73 -6.13 20.74 15.31
N ALA A 74 -6.46 20.16 16.47
CA ALA A 74 -6.39 20.80 17.78
C ALA A 74 -5.05 20.57 18.51
#